data_AF-A0A818T9W0-F1
#
_entry.id   AF-A0A818T9W0-F1
#
_cell.length_a   1.000
_cell.length_b   1.000
_cell.length_c   1.000
_cell.angle_alpha   90.00
_cell.angle_beta   90.00
_cell.angle_gamma   90.00
#
_symmetry.space_group_name_H-M   'P 1'
#
loop_
_entity.id
_entity.type
_entity.pdbx_description
1 polymer ?
#
loop_
_entity_poly.entity_id
_entity_poly.type
_entity_poly.pdbx_seq_one_letter_code
_entity_poly.pdbx_strand_id
1 'polypeptide(L)'
;MSDGRETPDNGGADQGPPDSAMPSTDAETSKKPSGMLKTAFDDGALKVMEDEFQTVLNELVGGDRSLDKFRTEYEKLHKALLKSHDSEKRLMQKCRELNAELVTNSAKVQSAMKLGDEDKNAIASLRKEIEKAWKMVDAAHEKEQRAKETIQSLRIEINNLSKLVEQGAGINVGQEQDVNDLMKVRDELTQERDKLLNDITQLRRDLDDNSFKQNDLEKQIHEANEQILALQEKITQAKTENMKEAKKRVCELQYKARLEDLRILKLELKKLRHEKGTLQDKVSNTDDLKREVFHVQRELLRERTRCRALEEELENPMNVHRWRKLEGSDPSTYELIQKIQLLQKRLIQKTEEVVQKELLIQEKEKLYAELKRILARQPGPEVAEQLSIYQETLKAKTKQLKSLASEVNMYESQIDEYKYEIDKLNKQLTEVRQKYFLQKKKEAMAKEKERLSQMQQLSTSINGITLQQPPPDLIQPNRSSDQARFTGGGFNLKSTPKPSGVTA
;
A
#
# COMPACT_ATOMS: atom_id res chain seq x y z
N MET A 1 -17.02 -60.40 14.07
CA MET A 1 -17.39 -59.06 14.56
C MET A 1 -18.43 -58.52 13.57
N SER A 2 -19.68 -58.98 13.59
CA SER A 2 -20.50 -59.48 14.72
C SER A 2 -20.75 -58.41 15.76
N ASP A 3 -21.99 -58.07 16.16
CA ASP A 3 -23.34 -58.45 15.70
C ASP A 3 -24.25 -57.20 15.89
N GLY A 4 -25.48 -57.05 15.41
CA GLY A 4 -26.40 -57.99 14.75
C GLY A 4 -27.75 -58.01 15.48
N ARG A 5 -28.82 -57.55 14.80
CA ARG A 5 -30.26 -57.86 14.98
C ARG A 5 -31.05 -57.06 13.92
N GLU A 6 -31.79 -57.67 12.98
CA GLU A 6 -32.97 -58.55 13.10
C GLU A 6 -34.23 -57.76 13.50
N THR A 7 -35.39 -57.89 12.82
CA THR A 7 -35.81 -58.80 11.73
C THR A 7 -36.86 -58.15 10.82
N PRO A 8 -37.08 -58.66 9.58
CA PRO A 8 -38.15 -58.22 8.68
C PRO A 8 -39.43 -59.08 8.81
N ASP A 9 -40.43 -58.78 7.97
CA ASP A 9 -41.32 -59.71 7.22
C ASP A 9 -42.85 -59.41 7.30
N ASN A 10 -43.55 -59.82 6.24
CA ASN A 10 -44.98 -59.78 5.94
C ASN A 10 -45.70 -58.40 5.84
N GLY A 11 -46.76 -58.25 5.04
CA GLY A 11 -47.25 -59.18 4.00
C GLY A 11 -48.77 -59.38 3.97
N GLY A 12 -49.39 -59.09 2.81
CA GLY A 12 -50.66 -59.67 2.38
C GLY A 12 -51.97 -58.97 2.83
N ALA A 13 -53.06 -59.55 2.31
CA ALA A 13 -54.46 -59.34 2.69
C ALA A 13 -55.06 -57.92 2.56
N ASP A 14 -55.52 -57.63 1.33
CA ASP A 14 -56.82 -56.98 1.10
C ASP A 14 -57.90 -57.52 2.07
N GLN A 15 -58.72 -56.62 2.64
CA GLN A 15 -59.89 -56.95 3.45
C GLN A 15 -61.06 -56.04 3.08
N GLY A 16 -61.75 -56.38 1.98
CA GLY A 16 -63.11 -55.92 1.74
C GLY A 16 -64.07 -56.46 2.83
N PRO A 17 -65.14 -55.71 3.19
CA PRO A 17 -66.16 -56.19 4.12
C PRO A 17 -66.97 -57.37 3.51
N PRO A 18 -67.51 -58.28 4.35
CA PRO A 18 -68.11 -59.53 3.89
C PRO A 18 -69.51 -59.37 3.29
N ASP A 19 -69.91 -60.34 2.45
CA ASP A 19 -71.25 -60.44 1.86
C ASP A 19 -72.37 -60.47 2.92
N SER A 20 -73.33 -59.57 2.76
CA SER A 20 -74.65 -59.67 3.42
C SER A 20 -75.56 -60.60 2.60
N ALA A 21 -75.88 -61.77 3.14
CA ALA A 21 -76.58 -62.82 2.41
C ALA A 21 -78.10 -62.57 2.18
N MET A 22 -78.62 -63.31 1.19
CA MET A 22 -80.04 -63.58 0.88
C MET A 22 -80.87 -62.47 0.18
N PRO A 23 -81.91 -62.83 -0.60
CA PRO A 23 -82.16 -64.11 -1.28
C PRO A 23 -82.38 -63.97 -2.80
N SER A 24 -82.04 -65.02 -3.55
CA SER A 24 -82.67 -65.28 -4.85
C SER A 24 -84.14 -65.64 -4.62
N THR A 25 -85.08 -64.85 -5.14
CA THR A 25 -86.48 -65.26 -5.23
C THR A 25 -86.69 -66.11 -6.47
N ASP A 26 -86.89 -67.41 -6.29
CA ASP A 26 -87.11 -68.35 -7.39
C ASP A 26 -88.34 -68.00 -8.24
N ALA A 27 -88.21 -68.18 -9.55
CA ALA A 27 -89.28 -67.95 -10.52
C ALA A 27 -90.25 -69.15 -10.57
N GLU A 28 -90.92 -69.42 -9.45
CA GLU A 28 -91.67 -70.68 -9.27
C GLU A 28 -93.03 -70.72 -9.98
N THR A 29 -93.02 -71.23 -11.21
CA THR A 29 -94.14 -71.94 -11.87
C THR A 29 -95.49 -71.21 -12.01
N SER A 30 -95.63 -70.36 -13.04
CA SER A 30 -96.95 -70.08 -13.61
C SER A 30 -97.51 -71.34 -14.30
N LYS A 31 -98.32 -72.12 -13.56
CA LYS A 31 -99.03 -73.30 -14.07
C LYS A 31 -99.74 -72.99 -15.40
N LYS A 32 -99.48 -73.78 -16.45
CA LYS A 32 -100.29 -73.78 -17.68
C LYS A 32 -101.76 -74.07 -17.30
N PRO A 33 -102.73 -73.18 -17.59
CA PRO A 33 -104.14 -73.56 -17.60
C PRO A 33 -104.38 -74.40 -18.86
N SER A 34 -104.13 -75.71 -18.78
CA SER A 34 -104.42 -76.68 -19.85
C SER A 34 -105.92 -76.96 -19.94
N GLY A 35 -106.70 -75.91 -20.19
CA GLY A 35 -108.15 -75.94 -20.39
C GLY A 35 -108.49 -75.70 -21.84
N MET A 36 -108.37 -76.74 -22.68
CA MET A 36 -109.06 -76.71 -23.98
C MET A 36 -110.56 -76.71 -23.69
N LEU A 37 -111.19 -75.54 -23.82
CA LEU A 37 -112.63 -75.42 -24.00
C LEU A 37 -113.00 -76.18 -25.28
N LYS A 38 -113.44 -77.43 -25.11
CA LYS A 38 -114.28 -78.12 -26.08
C LYS A 38 -115.59 -77.31 -26.17
N THR A 39 -116.14 -77.22 -27.38
CA THR A 39 -117.51 -76.72 -27.57
C THR A 39 -118.47 -77.61 -26.77
N ALA A 40 -119.55 -77.03 -26.23
CA ALA A 40 -120.52 -77.79 -25.46
C ALA A 40 -121.30 -78.76 -26.36
N PHE A 41 -121.47 -78.38 -27.63
CA PHE A 41 -121.94 -79.23 -28.71
C PHE A 41 -120.77 -79.72 -29.57
N ASP A 42 -120.80 -80.99 -29.92
CA ASP A 42 -119.97 -81.55 -30.99
C ASP A 42 -120.66 -81.26 -32.33
N ASP A 43 -119.91 -80.83 -33.36
CA ASP A 43 -120.43 -80.66 -34.72
C ASP A 43 -121.10 -81.96 -35.23
N GLY A 44 -120.60 -83.13 -34.78
CA GLY A 44 -121.22 -84.43 -35.06
C GLY A 44 -122.55 -84.65 -34.35
N ALA A 45 -122.70 -84.17 -33.11
CA ALA A 45 -123.94 -84.31 -32.34
C ALA A 45 -125.05 -83.39 -32.86
N LEU A 46 -124.70 -82.16 -33.27
CA LEU A 46 -125.64 -81.26 -33.95
C LEU A 46 -126.19 -81.89 -35.23
N LYS A 47 -125.33 -82.51 -36.04
CA LYS A 47 -125.74 -83.12 -37.29
C LYS A 47 -126.72 -84.29 -37.11
N VAL A 48 -126.52 -85.14 -36.10
CA VAL A 48 -127.48 -86.21 -35.77
C VAL A 48 -128.85 -85.62 -35.42
N MET A 49 -128.88 -84.56 -34.60
CA MET A 49 -130.14 -83.87 -34.28
C MET A 49 -130.77 -83.20 -35.51
N GLU A 50 -129.98 -82.68 -36.47
CA GLU A 50 -130.47 -82.09 -37.72
C GLU A 50 -131.07 -83.15 -38.67
N ASP A 51 -130.43 -84.32 -38.80
CA ASP A 51 -130.94 -85.46 -39.58
C ASP A 51 -132.25 -86.04 -38.95
N GLU A 52 -132.32 -86.13 -37.62
CA GLU A 52 -133.57 -86.45 -36.89
C GLU A 52 -134.66 -85.37 -37.09
N PHE A 53 -134.30 -84.08 -37.01
CA PHE A 53 -135.23 -82.97 -37.21
C PHE A 53 -135.86 -83.01 -38.60
N GLN A 54 -135.04 -83.27 -39.63
CA GLN A 54 -135.50 -83.35 -41.01
C GLN A 54 -136.38 -84.58 -41.24
N THR A 55 -136.15 -85.67 -40.51
CA THR A 55 -137.02 -86.86 -40.53
C THR A 55 -138.42 -86.53 -39.98
N VAL A 56 -138.51 -85.91 -38.80
CA VAL A 56 -139.80 -85.48 -38.21
C VAL A 56 -140.51 -84.43 -39.07
N LEU A 57 -139.77 -83.50 -39.71
CA LEU A 57 -140.35 -82.55 -40.66
C LEU A 57 -140.96 -83.23 -41.91
N ASN A 58 -140.41 -84.35 -42.35
CA ASN A 58 -140.93 -85.12 -43.49
C ASN A 58 -142.21 -85.90 -43.14
N GLU A 59 -142.34 -86.43 -41.91
CA GLU A 59 -143.57 -87.07 -41.44
C GLU A 59 -144.73 -86.06 -41.31
N LEU A 60 -144.44 -84.82 -40.91
CA LEU A 60 -145.40 -83.73 -40.77
C LEU A 60 -146.03 -83.23 -42.10
N VAL A 61 -145.62 -83.74 -43.27
CA VAL A 61 -146.18 -83.36 -44.59
C VAL A 61 -147.44 -84.19 -44.94
N GLY A 62 -147.84 -85.14 -44.09
CA GLY A 62 -148.70 -86.28 -44.45
C GLY A 62 -150.20 -86.08 -44.69
N GLY A 63 -150.82 -84.91 -44.40
CA GLY A 63 -152.18 -84.63 -44.90
C GLY A 63 -153.20 -83.87 -44.03
N ASP A 64 -152.90 -83.41 -42.82
CA ASP A 64 -153.82 -82.56 -42.03
C ASP A 64 -153.33 -81.10 -41.89
N ARG A 65 -154.17 -80.16 -42.35
CA ARG A 65 -153.96 -78.70 -42.24
C ARG A 65 -153.88 -78.18 -40.81
N SER A 66 -154.30 -78.97 -39.80
CA SER A 66 -154.10 -78.61 -38.40
C SER A 66 -152.61 -78.55 -38.01
N LEU A 67 -151.77 -79.40 -38.61
CA LEU A 67 -150.37 -79.62 -38.22
C LEU A 67 -149.37 -78.69 -38.93
N ASP A 68 -149.73 -78.05 -40.04
CA ASP A 68 -148.87 -77.05 -40.73
C ASP A 68 -148.36 -75.95 -39.77
N LYS A 69 -149.17 -75.56 -38.80
CA LYS A 69 -148.79 -74.61 -37.74
C LYS A 69 -147.69 -75.17 -36.85
N PHE A 70 -147.83 -76.42 -36.40
CA PHE A 70 -146.81 -77.08 -35.58
C PHE A 70 -145.51 -77.25 -36.36
N ARG A 71 -145.58 -77.71 -37.63
CA ARG A 71 -144.43 -77.77 -38.54
C ARG A 71 -143.74 -76.40 -38.67
N THR A 72 -144.51 -75.33 -38.84
CA THR A 72 -143.97 -73.96 -38.96
C THR A 72 -143.23 -73.52 -37.70
N GLU A 73 -143.75 -73.81 -36.50
CA GLU A 73 -143.04 -73.52 -35.24
C GLU A 73 -141.83 -74.45 -35.02
N TYR A 74 -141.89 -75.71 -35.49
CA TYR A 74 -140.78 -76.66 -35.43
C TYR A 74 -139.64 -76.20 -36.37
N GLU A 75 -139.92 -75.83 -37.63
CA GLU A 75 -138.92 -75.25 -38.52
C GLU A 75 -138.28 -73.95 -37.97
N LYS A 76 -139.06 -73.12 -37.25
CA LYS A 76 -138.52 -71.96 -36.53
C LYS A 76 -137.60 -72.37 -35.38
N LEU A 77 -137.94 -73.42 -34.62
CA LEU A 77 -137.12 -73.95 -33.53
C LEU A 77 -135.77 -74.47 -34.05
N HIS A 78 -135.75 -75.21 -35.17
CA HIS A 78 -134.49 -75.65 -35.78
C HIS A 78 -133.64 -74.47 -36.27
N LYS A 79 -134.27 -73.51 -36.96
CA LYS A 79 -133.59 -72.27 -37.39
C LYS A 79 -133.06 -71.45 -36.20
N ALA A 80 -133.69 -71.53 -35.02
CA ALA A 80 -133.19 -70.96 -33.78
C ALA A 80 -132.04 -71.76 -33.17
N LEU A 81 -132.11 -73.10 -33.16
CA LEU A 81 -131.04 -73.99 -32.67
C LEU A 81 -129.76 -73.84 -33.51
N LEU A 82 -129.86 -73.94 -34.83
CA LEU A 82 -128.75 -73.70 -35.75
C LEU A 82 -128.13 -72.33 -35.52
N LYS A 83 -128.96 -71.26 -35.46
CA LYS A 83 -128.49 -69.90 -35.19
C LYS A 83 -127.84 -69.73 -33.81
N SER A 84 -128.29 -70.50 -32.81
CA SER A 84 -127.69 -70.55 -31.48
C SER A 84 -126.30 -71.21 -31.53
N HIS A 85 -126.18 -72.38 -32.15
CA HIS A 85 -124.90 -73.05 -32.33
C HIS A 85 -123.91 -72.23 -33.17
N ASP A 86 -124.39 -71.59 -34.24
CA ASP A 86 -123.59 -70.67 -35.06
C ASP A 86 -123.08 -69.47 -34.23
N SER A 87 -123.85 -69.04 -33.22
CA SER A 87 -123.42 -68.01 -32.28
C SER A 87 -122.42 -68.53 -31.23
N GLU A 88 -122.57 -69.77 -30.73
CA GLU A 88 -121.58 -70.43 -29.87
C GLU A 88 -120.25 -70.61 -30.62
N LYS A 89 -120.30 -71.08 -31.87
CA LYS A 89 -119.13 -71.32 -32.71
C LYS A 89 -118.35 -70.03 -32.98
N ARG A 90 -119.05 -68.91 -33.25
CA ARG A 90 -118.46 -67.56 -33.36
C ARG A 90 -117.92 -67.05 -32.01
N LEU A 91 -118.63 -67.27 -30.91
CA LEU A 91 -118.20 -66.86 -29.58
C LEU A 91 -116.92 -67.61 -29.15
N MET A 92 -116.88 -68.93 -29.35
CA MET A 92 -115.73 -69.80 -29.08
C MET A 92 -114.53 -69.47 -29.98
N GLN A 93 -114.77 -69.13 -31.26
CA GLN A 93 -113.73 -68.60 -32.13
C GLN A 93 -113.19 -67.26 -31.59
N LYS A 94 -114.06 -66.33 -31.19
CA LYS A 94 -113.64 -65.05 -30.59
C LYS A 94 -112.92 -65.23 -29.24
N CYS A 95 -113.28 -66.23 -28.44
CA CYS A 95 -112.53 -66.61 -27.22
C CYS A 95 -111.13 -67.16 -27.55
N ARG A 96 -110.99 -67.96 -28.62
CA ARG A 96 -109.67 -68.45 -29.08
C ARG A 96 -108.80 -67.31 -29.59
N GLU A 97 -109.37 -66.39 -30.36
CA GLU A 97 -108.71 -65.16 -30.81
C GLU A 97 -108.27 -64.29 -29.62
N LEU A 98 -109.18 -63.94 -28.71
CA LEU A 98 -108.87 -63.15 -27.51
C LEU A 98 -107.79 -63.82 -26.63
N ASN A 99 -107.77 -65.14 -26.53
CA ASN A 99 -106.73 -65.86 -25.80
C ASN A 99 -105.37 -65.85 -26.53
N ALA A 100 -105.36 -65.91 -27.86
CA ALA A 100 -104.13 -65.75 -28.66
C ALA A 100 -103.60 -64.30 -28.59
N GLU A 101 -104.50 -63.31 -28.64
CA GLU A 101 -104.20 -61.89 -28.40
C GLU A 101 -103.64 -61.66 -26.97
N LEU A 102 -104.24 -62.30 -25.95
CA LEU A 102 -103.78 -62.25 -24.55
C LEU A 102 -102.36 -62.80 -24.40
N VAL A 103 -102.06 -63.99 -24.96
CA VAL A 103 -100.72 -64.59 -24.94
C VAL A 103 -99.72 -63.70 -25.70
N THR A 104 -100.11 -63.16 -26.85
CA THR A 104 -99.28 -62.26 -27.66
C THR A 104 -98.96 -60.97 -26.91
N ASN A 105 -99.94 -60.38 -26.22
CA ASN A 105 -99.75 -59.17 -25.43
C ASN A 105 -98.98 -59.44 -24.13
N SER A 106 -99.13 -60.62 -23.51
CA SER A 106 -98.29 -61.07 -22.39
C SER A 106 -96.82 -61.17 -22.82
N ALA A 107 -96.54 -61.76 -23.99
CA ALA A 107 -95.18 -61.81 -24.54
C ALA A 107 -94.61 -60.40 -24.83
N LYS A 108 -95.41 -59.49 -25.40
CA LYS A 108 -95.00 -58.07 -25.59
C LYS A 108 -94.68 -57.39 -24.27
N VAL A 109 -95.49 -57.59 -23.22
CA VAL A 109 -95.24 -57.04 -21.88
C VAL A 109 -93.96 -57.60 -21.28
N GLN A 110 -93.69 -58.91 -21.40
CA GLN A 110 -92.44 -59.50 -20.94
C GLN A 110 -91.21 -58.92 -21.67
N SER A 111 -91.29 -58.71 -22.98
CA SER A 111 -90.21 -58.06 -23.74
C SER A 111 -90.03 -56.59 -23.34
N ALA A 112 -91.12 -55.85 -23.09
CA ALA A 112 -91.06 -54.46 -22.63
C ALA A 112 -90.47 -54.35 -21.20
N MET A 113 -90.76 -55.30 -20.32
CA MET A 113 -90.14 -55.37 -18.98
C MET A 113 -88.63 -55.64 -19.09
N LYS A 114 -88.20 -56.58 -19.93
CA LYS A 114 -86.77 -56.85 -20.17
C LYS A 114 -86.03 -55.62 -20.69
N LEU A 115 -86.59 -54.95 -21.71
CA LEU A 115 -86.01 -53.71 -22.23
C LEU A 115 -85.95 -52.62 -21.14
N GLY A 116 -86.96 -52.51 -20.29
CA GLY A 116 -86.97 -51.58 -19.15
C GLY A 116 -85.91 -51.90 -18.08
N ASP A 117 -85.60 -53.17 -17.81
CA ASP A 117 -84.50 -53.55 -16.92
C ASP A 117 -83.12 -53.36 -17.59
N GLU A 118 -83.00 -53.58 -18.90
CA GLU A 118 -81.80 -53.26 -19.70
C GLU A 118 -81.52 -51.74 -19.71
N ASP A 119 -82.52 -50.90 -19.99
CA ASP A 119 -82.46 -49.44 -19.93
C ASP A 119 -82.10 -48.95 -18.53
N LYS A 120 -82.70 -49.53 -17.48
CA LYS A 120 -82.40 -49.22 -16.07
C LYS A 120 -80.96 -49.55 -15.69
N ASN A 121 -80.41 -50.65 -16.21
CA ASN A 121 -79.01 -51.01 -16.03
C ASN A 121 -78.07 -50.06 -16.81
N ALA A 122 -78.45 -49.65 -18.03
CA ALA A 122 -77.70 -48.65 -18.81
C ALA A 122 -77.72 -47.25 -18.16
N ILE A 123 -78.85 -46.84 -17.58
CA ILE A 123 -78.95 -45.61 -16.79
C ILE A 123 -78.07 -45.69 -15.55
N ALA A 124 -77.95 -46.86 -14.90
CA ALA A 124 -77.08 -47.06 -13.75
C ALA A 124 -75.59 -46.99 -14.11
N SER A 125 -75.16 -47.59 -15.24
CA SER A 125 -73.77 -47.48 -15.70
C SER A 125 -73.42 -46.06 -16.14
N LEU A 126 -74.28 -45.39 -16.91
CA LEU A 126 -74.09 -44.00 -17.33
C LEU A 126 -74.01 -43.04 -16.12
N ARG A 127 -74.84 -43.22 -15.08
CA ARG A 127 -74.72 -42.45 -13.83
C ARG A 127 -73.37 -42.66 -13.15
N LYS A 128 -72.86 -43.89 -13.10
CA LYS A 128 -71.54 -44.24 -12.53
C LYS A 128 -70.38 -43.66 -13.35
N GLU A 129 -70.55 -43.51 -14.66
CA GLU A 129 -69.57 -42.85 -15.54
C GLU A 129 -69.61 -41.32 -15.40
N ILE A 130 -70.80 -40.72 -15.27
CA ILE A 130 -70.95 -39.29 -14.94
C ILE A 130 -70.31 -38.98 -13.58
N GLU A 131 -70.50 -39.82 -12.57
CA GLU A 131 -69.87 -39.64 -11.24
C GLU A 131 -68.33 -39.74 -11.31
N LYS A 132 -67.78 -40.65 -12.12
CA LYS A 132 -66.33 -40.70 -12.43
C LYS A 132 -65.87 -39.45 -13.16
N ALA A 133 -66.63 -38.95 -14.13
CA ALA A 133 -66.29 -37.76 -14.90
C ALA A 133 -66.22 -36.51 -14.00
N TRP A 134 -67.19 -36.32 -13.10
CA TRP A 134 -67.15 -35.26 -12.09
C TRP A 134 -65.89 -35.35 -11.21
N LYS A 135 -65.58 -36.53 -10.65
CA LYS A 135 -64.37 -36.73 -9.84
C LYS A 135 -63.07 -36.46 -10.61
N MET A 136 -63.04 -36.70 -11.92
CA MET A 136 -61.91 -36.32 -12.77
C MET A 136 -61.82 -34.82 -13.05
N VAL A 137 -62.97 -34.12 -13.18
CA VAL A 137 -63.02 -32.65 -13.30
C VAL A 137 -62.56 -31.99 -12.01
N ASP A 138 -63.05 -32.44 -10.84
CA ASP A 138 -62.65 -31.92 -9.53
C ASP A 138 -61.13 -32.09 -9.32
N ALA A 139 -60.60 -33.28 -9.59
CA ALA A 139 -59.17 -33.57 -9.47
C ALA A 139 -58.30 -32.86 -10.53
N ALA A 140 -58.87 -32.43 -11.65
CA ALA A 140 -58.18 -31.57 -12.62
C ALA A 140 -58.16 -30.11 -12.18
N HIS A 141 -59.28 -29.60 -11.65
CA HIS A 141 -59.39 -28.23 -11.17
C HIS A 141 -58.55 -27.99 -9.89
N GLU A 142 -58.44 -28.98 -9.00
CA GLU A 142 -57.55 -28.88 -7.84
C GLU A 142 -56.06 -28.80 -8.27
N LYS A 143 -55.66 -29.56 -9.30
CA LYS A 143 -54.31 -29.47 -9.88
C LYS A 143 -54.06 -28.13 -10.57
N GLU A 144 -55.06 -27.62 -11.29
CA GLU A 144 -55.03 -26.29 -11.93
C GLU A 144 -54.84 -25.18 -10.88
N GLN A 145 -55.54 -25.26 -9.75
CA GLN A 145 -55.45 -24.30 -8.66
C GLN A 145 -54.06 -24.29 -8.00
N ARG A 146 -53.53 -25.47 -7.64
CA ARG A 146 -52.16 -25.61 -7.11
C ARG A 146 -51.10 -25.07 -8.10
N ALA A 147 -51.31 -25.26 -9.40
CA ALA A 147 -50.44 -24.69 -10.44
C ALA A 147 -50.52 -23.15 -10.50
N LYS A 148 -51.72 -22.56 -10.38
CA LYS A 148 -51.90 -21.09 -10.31
C LYS A 148 -51.20 -20.49 -9.09
N GLU A 149 -51.31 -21.13 -7.93
CA GLU A 149 -50.64 -20.73 -6.68
C GLU A 149 -49.12 -20.78 -6.82
N THR A 150 -48.59 -21.86 -7.42
CA THR A 150 -47.15 -22.00 -7.73
C THR A 150 -46.68 -20.89 -8.68
N ILE A 151 -47.46 -20.56 -9.72
CA ILE A 151 -47.15 -19.46 -10.65
C ILE A 151 -47.20 -18.09 -9.96
N GLN A 152 -48.10 -17.87 -9.01
CA GLN A 152 -48.13 -16.63 -8.22
C GLN A 152 -46.90 -16.53 -7.30
N SER A 153 -46.52 -17.61 -6.63
CA SER A 153 -45.32 -17.66 -5.79
C SER A 153 -44.06 -17.33 -6.61
N LEU A 154 -43.85 -18.01 -7.74
CA LEU A 154 -42.72 -17.74 -8.65
C LEU A 154 -42.75 -16.33 -9.24
N ARG A 155 -43.93 -15.74 -9.50
CA ARG A 155 -44.04 -14.33 -9.94
C ARG A 155 -43.63 -13.34 -8.84
N ILE A 156 -43.94 -13.64 -7.57
CA ILE A 156 -43.51 -12.83 -6.43
C ILE A 156 -41.99 -12.95 -6.24
N GLU A 157 -41.44 -14.16 -6.32
CA GLU A 157 -40.00 -14.41 -6.23
C GLU A 157 -39.24 -13.72 -7.37
N ILE A 158 -39.67 -13.86 -8.62
CA ILE A 158 -39.09 -13.16 -9.77
C ILE A 158 -39.16 -11.64 -9.57
N ASN A 159 -40.29 -11.07 -9.10
CA ASN A 159 -40.41 -9.63 -8.84
C ASN A 159 -39.44 -9.17 -7.72
N ASN A 160 -39.26 -9.98 -6.67
CA ASN A 160 -38.32 -9.70 -5.59
C ASN A 160 -36.87 -9.80 -6.06
N LEU A 161 -36.52 -10.81 -6.85
CA LEU A 161 -35.18 -10.97 -7.45
C LEU A 161 -34.89 -9.87 -8.48
N SER A 162 -35.85 -9.50 -9.33
CA SER A 162 -35.75 -8.36 -10.25
C SER A 162 -35.51 -7.06 -9.49
N LYS A 163 -36.21 -6.81 -8.38
CA LYS A 163 -35.94 -5.66 -7.50
C LYS A 163 -34.56 -5.73 -6.86
N LEU A 164 -34.09 -6.90 -6.45
CA LEU A 164 -32.74 -7.08 -5.90
C LEU A 164 -31.66 -6.79 -6.95
N VAL A 165 -31.87 -7.23 -8.19
CA VAL A 165 -30.98 -6.96 -9.34
C VAL A 165 -31.06 -5.48 -9.76
N GLU A 166 -32.24 -4.87 -9.76
CA GLU A 166 -32.44 -3.45 -10.10
C GLU A 166 -31.86 -2.52 -9.02
N GLN A 167 -31.96 -2.89 -7.75
CA GLN A 167 -31.29 -2.19 -6.64
C GLN A 167 -29.77 -2.41 -6.65
N GLY A 168 -29.31 -3.63 -6.96
CA GLY A 168 -27.88 -3.94 -7.11
C GLY A 168 -27.23 -3.22 -8.29
N ALA A 169 -27.90 -3.14 -9.43
CA ALA A 169 -27.42 -2.42 -10.62
C ALA A 169 -27.60 -0.89 -10.50
N GLY A 170 -28.67 -0.42 -9.85
CA GLY A 170 -28.99 1.00 -9.71
C GLY A 170 -28.05 1.78 -8.79
N ILE A 171 -27.31 1.10 -7.90
CA ILE A 171 -26.30 1.71 -7.02
C ILE A 171 -24.94 1.89 -7.72
N ASN A 172 -24.71 1.20 -8.85
CA ASN A 172 -23.38 0.99 -9.42
C ASN A 172 -22.65 2.30 -9.79
N VAL A 173 -23.35 3.32 -10.33
CA VAL A 173 -22.72 4.59 -10.76
C VAL A 173 -22.02 5.35 -9.61
N GLY A 174 -22.56 5.26 -8.39
CA GLY A 174 -21.92 5.85 -7.20
C GLY A 174 -20.68 5.06 -6.78
N GLN A 175 -20.84 3.74 -6.65
CA GLN A 175 -19.74 2.85 -6.24
C GLN A 175 -18.62 2.77 -7.29
N GLU A 176 -18.94 2.91 -8.57
CA GLU A 176 -17.98 2.98 -9.67
C GLU A 176 -17.20 4.29 -9.66
N GLN A 177 -17.82 5.42 -9.29
CA GLN A 177 -17.11 6.67 -9.02
C GLN A 177 -16.19 6.53 -7.79
N ASP A 178 -16.71 6.01 -6.67
CA ASP A 178 -15.93 5.79 -5.44
C ASP A 178 -14.74 4.85 -5.69
N VAL A 179 -14.92 3.76 -6.46
CA VAL A 179 -13.85 2.84 -6.86
C VAL A 179 -12.83 3.52 -7.78
N ASN A 180 -13.26 4.35 -8.73
CA ASN A 180 -12.34 5.10 -9.59
C ASN A 180 -11.52 6.14 -8.81
N ASP A 181 -12.12 6.81 -7.82
CA ASP A 181 -11.39 7.77 -6.98
C ASP A 181 -10.47 7.06 -5.97
N LEU A 182 -10.87 5.91 -5.43
CA LEU A 182 -9.98 5.01 -4.67
C LEU A 182 -8.83 4.46 -5.53
N MET A 183 -9.06 4.18 -6.82
CA MET A 183 -7.99 3.79 -7.74
C MET A 183 -6.99 4.93 -7.96
N LYS A 184 -7.44 6.17 -8.17
CA LYS A 184 -6.54 7.34 -8.28
C LYS A 184 -5.68 7.50 -7.04
N VAL A 185 -6.29 7.49 -5.84
CA VAL A 185 -5.54 7.58 -4.57
C VAL A 185 -4.55 6.42 -4.42
N ARG A 186 -4.93 5.20 -4.82
CA ARG A 186 -4.05 4.01 -4.86
C ARG A 186 -2.88 4.19 -5.81
N ASP A 187 -3.08 4.81 -6.98
CA ASP A 187 -2.03 5.08 -7.96
C ASP A 187 -1.12 6.26 -7.54
N GLU A 188 -1.68 7.31 -6.96
CA GLU A 188 -0.96 8.46 -6.39
C GLU A 188 -0.04 8.01 -5.24
N LEU A 189 -0.57 7.26 -4.26
CA LEU A 189 0.22 6.69 -3.16
C LEU A 189 1.26 5.67 -3.66
N THR A 190 0.98 4.94 -4.74
CA THR A 190 1.96 4.05 -5.38
C THR A 190 3.11 4.85 -6.00
N GLN A 191 2.81 5.95 -6.69
CA GLN A 191 3.81 6.83 -7.28
C GLN A 191 4.62 7.60 -6.21
N GLU A 192 4.00 8.01 -5.10
CA GLU A 192 4.68 8.64 -3.97
C GLU A 192 5.61 7.65 -3.25
N ARG A 193 5.15 6.43 -2.98
CA ARG A 193 5.99 5.32 -2.48
C ARG A 193 7.22 5.11 -3.36
N ASP A 194 7.05 5.11 -4.68
CA ASP A 194 8.15 4.83 -5.61
C ASP A 194 9.13 6.00 -5.74
N LYS A 195 8.67 7.26 -5.60
CA LYS A 195 9.57 8.41 -5.42
C LYS A 195 10.39 8.27 -4.14
N LEU A 196 9.74 8.05 -3.00
CA LEU A 196 10.39 7.89 -1.70
C LEU A 196 11.36 6.70 -1.66
N LEU A 197 11.05 5.60 -2.35
CA LEU A 197 11.97 4.48 -2.52
C LEU A 197 13.22 4.89 -3.32
N ASN A 198 13.05 5.60 -4.44
CA ASN A 198 14.19 6.09 -5.22
C ASN A 198 15.06 7.05 -4.39
N ASP A 199 14.45 8.00 -3.68
CA ASP A 199 15.14 8.93 -2.79
C ASP A 199 15.92 8.19 -1.69
N ILE A 200 15.33 7.18 -1.06
CA ILE A 200 16.00 6.31 -0.07
C ILE A 200 17.17 5.55 -0.71
N THR A 201 17.06 5.06 -1.95
CA THR A 201 18.21 4.42 -2.62
C THR A 201 19.33 5.39 -2.96
N GLN A 202 19.01 6.65 -3.29
CA GLN A 202 20.02 7.65 -3.58
C GLN A 202 20.72 8.13 -2.31
N LEU A 203 19.96 8.48 -1.26
CA LEU A 203 20.52 8.86 0.04
C LEU A 203 21.40 7.76 0.67
N ARG A 204 21.13 6.48 0.37
CA ARG A 204 22.01 5.36 0.74
C ARG A 204 23.33 5.38 -0.04
N ARG A 205 23.32 5.57 -1.36
CA ARG A 205 24.55 5.73 -2.17
C ARG A 205 25.36 6.93 -1.68
N ASP A 206 24.71 8.07 -1.46
CA ASP A 206 25.35 9.29 -0.99
C ASP A 206 25.97 9.10 0.41
N LEU A 207 25.34 8.31 1.28
CA LEU A 207 25.89 7.92 2.60
C LEU A 207 27.11 7.00 2.46
N ASP A 208 27.04 5.98 1.61
CA ASP A 208 28.13 5.04 1.37
C ASP A 208 29.36 5.75 0.76
N ASP A 209 29.13 6.61 -0.23
CA ASP A 209 30.14 7.48 -0.86
C ASP A 209 30.80 8.42 0.17
N ASN A 210 30.02 9.00 1.07
CA ASN A 210 30.54 9.91 2.10
C ASN A 210 31.26 9.17 3.22
N SER A 211 30.84 7.94 3.56
CA SER A 211 31.58 7.04 4.45
C SER A 211 32.93 6.65 3.83
N PHE A 212 32.98 6.34 2.53
CA PHE A 212 34.24 6.08 1.83
C PHE A 212 35.20 7.29 1.88
N LYS A 213 34.69 8.50 1.59
CA LYS A 213 35.47 9.75 1.70
C LYS A 213 35.94 10.01 3.14
N GLN A 214 35.11 9.74 4.15
CA GLN A 214 35.49 9.87 5.55
C GLN A 214 36.64 8.91 5.90
N ASN A 215 36.54 7.63 5.54
CA ASN A 215 37.57 6.62 5.82
C ASN A 215 38.92 6.97 5.15
N ASP A 216 38.89 7.50 3.92
CA ASP A 216 40.12 7.94 3.24
C ASP A 216 40.73 9.20 3.89
N LEU A 217 39.90 10.19 4.28
CA LEU A 217 40.37 11.37 5.02
C LEU A 217 40.92 11.00 6.41
N GLU A 218 40.30 10.06 7.13
CA GLU A 218 40.82 9.54 8.40
C GLU A 218 42.17 8.85 8.21
N LYS A 219 42.36 8.08 7.13
CA LYS A 219 43.64 7.48 6.75
C LYS A 219 44.70 8.54 6.42
N GLN A 220 44.36 9.57 5.62
CA GLN A 220 45.27 10.69 5.32
C GLN A 220 45.68 11.44 6.60
N ILE A 221 44.74 11.67 7.53
CA ILE A 221 44.99 12.27 8.84
C ILE A 221 45.92 11.38 9.69
N HIS A 222 45.75 10.05 9.65
CA HIS A 222 46.63 9.13 10.36
C HIS A 222 48.06 9.20 9.81
N GLU A 223 48.25 9.08 8.50
CA GLU A 223 49.56 9.18 7.84
C GLU A 223 50.24 10.54 8.07
N ALA A 224 49.48 11.63 8.08
CA ALA A 224 49.99 12.96 8.41
C ALA A 224 50.45 13.06 9.88
N ASN A 225 49.72 12.44 10.81
CA ASN A 225 50.11 12.40 12.23
C ASN A 225 51.37 11.56 12.46
N GLU A 226 51.53 10.41 11.79
CA GLU A 226 52.79 9.63 11.84
C GLU A 226 53.98 10.45 11.30
N GLN A 227 53.80 11.18 10.19
CA GLN A 227 54.83 12.07 9.66
C GLN A 227 55.18 13.21 10.64
N ILE A 228 54.18 13.80 11.31
CA ILE A 228 54.40 14.81 12.35
C ILE A 228 55.21 14.23 13.52
N LEU A 229 54.87 13.04 14.00
CA LEU A 229 55.62 12.37 15.08
C LEU A 229 57.07 12.08 14.66
N ALA A 230 57.29 11.54 13.46
CA ALA A 230 58.64 11.27 12.93
C ALA A 230 59.47 12.56 12.72
N LEU A 231 58.84 13.69 12.38
CA LEU A 231 59.50 14.99 12.31
C LEU A 231 59.79 15.57 13.70
N GLN A 232 58.89 15.43 14.67
CA GLN A 232 59.14 15.80 16.06
C GLN A 232 60.30 15.01 16.67
N GLU A 233 60.40 13.71 16.40
CA GLU A 233 61.52 12.90 16.84
C GLU A 233 62.85 13.42 16.25
N LYS A 234 62.92 13.61 14.92
CA LYS A 234 64.10 14.19 14.25
C LYS A 234 64.50 15.55 14.82
N ILE A 235 63.54 16.41 15.15
CA ILE A 235 63.79 17.71 15.80
C ILE A 235 64.36 17.53 17.21
N THR A 236 63.86 16.59 18.01
CA THR A 236 64.42 16.34 19.35
C THR A 236 65.81 15.72 19.29
N GLN A 237 66.04 14.74 18.41
CA GLN A 237 67.36 14.15 18.13
C GLN A 237 68.37 15.26 17.77
N ALA A 238 68.13 16.03 16.71
CA ALA A 238 69.01 17.11 16.27
C ALA A 238 69.24 18.19 17.34
N LYS A 239 68.24 18.49 18.18
CA LYS A 239 68.37 19.41 19.33
C LYS A 239 69.32 18.84 20.40
N THR A 240 69.27 17.53 20.69
CA THR A 240 70.22 16.91 21.63
C THR A 240 71.64 16.86 21.07
N GLU A 241 71.80 16.61 19.77
CA GLU A 241 73.12 16.59 19.10
C GLU A 241 73.76 17.98 19.09
N ASN A 242 73.01 19.00 18.69
CA ASN A 242 73.48 20.39 18.72
C ASN A 242 73.87 20.81 20.16
N MET A 243 73.10 20.42 21.18
CA MET A 243 73.49 20.67 22.58
C MET A 243 74.75 19.91 23.02
N LYS A 244 74.97 18.67 22.55
CA LYS A 244 76.22 17.91 22.81
C LYS A 244 77.42 18.60 22.16
N GLU A 245 77.30 18.96 20.89
CA GLU A 245 78.34 19.62 20.09
C GLU A 245 78.66 21.03 20.62
N ALA A 246 77.66 21.80 21.05
CA ALA A 246 77.87 23.09 21.72
C ALA A 246 78.64 22.95 23.04
N LYS A 247 78.29 21.97 23.89
CA LYS A 247 79.04 21.67 25.12
C LYS A 247 80.48 21.28 24.83
N LYS A 248 80.70 20.40 23.84
CA LYS A 248 82.03 19.99 23.38
C LYS A 248 82.89 21.19 22.95
N ARG A 249 82.35 22.10 22.14
CA ARG A 249 83.05 23.34 21.71
C ARG A 249 83.43 24.24 22.88
N VAL A 250 82.57 24.37 23.91
CA VAL A 250 82.92 25.13 25.13
C VAL A 250 84.08 24.46 25.87
N CYS A 251 84.06 23.13 26.05
CA CYS A 251 85.16 22.39 26.66
C CYS A 251 86.47 22.50 25.86
N GLU A 252 86.42 22.44 24.53
CA GLU A 252 87.59 22.62 23.66
C GLU A 252 88.18 24.04 23.78
N LEU A 253 87.34 25.08 23.85
CA LEU A 253 87.79 26.46 24.05
C LEU A 253 88.44 26.66 25.43
N GLN A 254 87.83 26.11 26.49
CA GLN A 254 88.40 26.13 27.84
C GLN A 254 89.75 25.39 27.89
N TYR A 255 89.85 24.22 27.23
CA TYR A 255 91.09 23.46 27.14
C TYR A 255 92.19 24.23 26.38
N LYS A 256 91.85 24.85 25.23
CA LYS A 256 92.78 25.71 24.46
C LYS A 256 93.26 26.91 25.29
N ALA A 257 92.39 27.55 26.06
CA ALA A 257 92.79 28.62 26.98
C ALA A 257 93.78 28.11 28.04
N ARG A 258 93.52 26.95 28.67
CA ARG A 258 94.46 26.36 29.65
C ARG A 258 95.80 25.92 29.05
N LEU A 259 95.85 25.57 27.76
CA LEU A 259 97.11 25.31 27.07
C LEU A 259 97.93 26.60 26.86
N GLU A 260 97.28 27.73 26.60
CA GLU A 260 97.96 29.02 26.48
C GLU A 260 98.39 29.60 27.84
N ASP A 261 97.55 29.49 28.88
CA ASP A 261 97.95 29.75 30.28
C ASP A 261 99.24 28.98 30.61
N LEU A 262 99.26 27.68 30.31
CA LEU A 262 100.41 26.80 30.55
C LEU A 262 101.63 27.19 29.68
N ARG A 263 101.42 27.76 28.49
CA ARG A 263 102.51 28.26 27.63
C ARG A 263 103.11 29.54 28.22
N ILE A 264 102.28 30.47 28.67
CA ILE A 264 102.68 31.72 29.33
C ILE A 264 103.45 31.41 30.63
N LEU A 265 102.89 30.58 31.51
CA LEU A 265 103.57 30.15 32.74
C LEU A 265 104.92 29.44 32.45
N LYS A 266 105.02 28.65 31.38
CA LYS A 266 106.31 28.04 30.97
C LYS A 266 107.34 29.07 30.48
N LEU A 267 106.91 30.18 29.87
CA LEU A 267 107.80 31.26 29.45
C LEU A 267 108.23 32.13 30.65
N GLU A 268 107.31 32.46 31.55
CA GLU A 268 107.60 33.19 32.78
C GLU A 268 108.52 32.39 33.70
N LEU A 269 108.29 31.08 33.87
CA LEU A 269 109.16 30.19 34.65
C LEU A 269 110.56 30.07 34.02
N LYS A 270 110.70 30.11 32.69
CA LYS A 270 112.00 30.23 32.00
C LYS A 270 112.67 31.58 32.30
N LYS A 271 111.92 32.69 32.22
CA LYS A 271 112.41 34.04 32.56
C LYS A 271 112.93 34.10 34.00
N LEU A 272 112.11 33.70 34.97
CA LEU A 272 112.47 33.69 36.40
C LEU A 272 113.67 32.78 36.71
N ARG A 273 113.84 31.66 35.99
CA ARG A 273 115.05 30.82 36.08
C ARG A 273 116.30 31.54 35.54
N HIS A 274 116.18 32.26 34.43
CA HIS A 274 117.30 33.03 33.87
C HIS A 274 117.65 34.24 34.76
N GLU A 275 116.65 34.98 35.24
CA GLU A 275 116.83 36.08 36.19
C GLU A 275 117.50 35.58 37.48
N LYS A 276 117.04 34.47 38.06
CA LYS A 276 117.72 33.82 39.20
C LYS A 276 119.18 33.49 38.88
N GLY A 277 119.47 32.94 37.69
CA GLY A 277 120.83 32.68 37.23
C GLY A 277 121.69 33.95 37.27
N THR A 278 121.28 34.98 36.53
CA THR A 278 122.04 36.25 36.47
C THR A 278 122.18 36.97 37.82
N LEU A 279 121.24 36.77 38.75
CA LEU A 279 121.35 37.26 40.13
C LEU A 279 122.35 36.43 40.94
N GLN A 280 122.36 35.11 40.77
CA GLN A 280 123.33 34.21 41.39
C GLN A 280 124.75 34.49 40.89
N ASP A 281 124.93 34.73 39.58
CA ASP A 281 126.21 35.11 38.96
C ASP A 281 126.72 36.47 39.50
N LYS A 282 125.81 37.45 39.67
CA LYS A 282 126.11 38.75 40.30
C LYS A 282 126.51 38.60 41.76
N VAL A 283 125.87 37.70 42.51
CA VAL A 283 126.22 37.40 43.90
C VAL A 283 127.62 36.78 43.99
N SER A 284 127.98 35.81 43.14
CA SER A 284 129.36 35.27 43.13
C SER A 284 130.39 36.34 42.74
N ASN A 285 130.12 37.12 41.69
CA ASN A 285 131.01 38.21 41.27
C ASN A 285 131.13 39.34 42.32
N THR A 286 130.18 39.44 43.26
CA THR A 286 130.28 40.39 44.39
C THR A 286 131.43 40.02 45.32
N ASP A 287 131.80 38.74 45.45
CA ASP A 287 132.94 38.31 46.27
C ASP A 287 134.30 38.43 45.55
N ASP A 288 134.31 38.40 44.21
CA ASP A 288 135.46 38.81 43.41
C ASP A 288 135.64 40.34 43.46
N LEU A 289 134.56 41.11 43.31
CA LEU A 289 134.58 42.57 43.46
C LEU A 289 135.01 43.03 44.87
N LYS A 290 134.64 42.32 45.93
CA LYS A 290 135.19 42.58 47.28
C LYS A 290 136.70 42.39 47.32
N ARG A 291 137.21 41.28 46.75
CA ARG A 291 138.66 40.99 46.68
C ARG A 291 139.39 42.06 45.86
N GLU A 292 138.79 42.52 44.76
CA GLU A 292 139.37 43.59 43.95
C GLU A 292 139.30 44.95 44.64
N VAL A 293 138.23 45.27 45.38
CA VAL A 293 138.17 46.48 46.21
C VAL A 293 139.25 46.45 47.31
N PHE A 294 139.49 45.31 47.97
CA PHE A 294 140.62 45.19 48.90
C PHE A 294 141.99 45.28 48.19
N HIS A 295 142.11 44.76 46.97
CA HIS A 295 143.31 44.90 46.15
C HIS A 295 143.56 46.37 45.82
N VAL A 296 142.60 47.05 45.19
CA VAL A 296 142.65 48.47 44.81
C VAL A 296 142.79 49.40 46.02
N GLN A 297 142.23 49.07 47.19
CA GLN A 297 142.49 49.84 48.42
C GLN A 297 143.95 49.72 48.87
N ARG A 298 144.57 48.55 48.73
CA ARG A 298 145.99 48.32 49.03
C ARG A 298 146.90 48.94 47.97
N GLU A 299 146.54 48.88 46.69
CA GLU A 299 147.19 49.59 45.59
C GLU A 299 147.10 51.11 45.80
N LEU A 300 145.93 51.64 46.12
CA LEU A 300 145.72 53.07 46.43
C LEU A 300 146.49 53.49 47.68
N LEU A 301 146.69 52.61 48.67
CA LEU A 301 147.55 52.90 49.81
C LEU A 301 149.03 52.96 49.38
N ARG A 302 149.49 51.99 48.60
CA ARG A 302 150.85 51.98 48.00
C ARG A 302 151.09 53.21 47.13
N GLU A 303 150.17 53.53 46.23
CA GLU A 303 150.25 54.66 45.31
C GLU A 303 149.95 56.00 45.99
N ARG A 304 149.33 56.05 47.18
CA ARG A 304 149.36 57.25 48.04
C ARG A 304 150.72 57.43 48.70
N THR A 305 151.35 56.35 49.18
CA THR A 305 152.74 56.40 49.67
C THR A 305 153.71 56.75 48.54
N ARG A 306 153.47 56.23 47.32
CA ARG A 306 154.26 56.54 46.13
C ARG A 306 154.01 57.93 45.61
N CYS A 307 152.76 58.41 45.51
CA CYS A 307 152.47 59.81 45.19
C CYS A 307 153.12 60.75 46.20
N ARG A 308 153.21 60.38 47.50
CA ARG A 308 153.96 61.18 48.47
C ARG A 308 155.46 61.22 48.18
N ALA A 309 156.07 60.07 47.87
CA ALA A 309 157.47 60.01 47.42
C ALA A 309 157.69 60.64 46.02
N LEU A 310 156.66 60.69 45.18
CA LEU A 310 156.66 61.32 43.86
C LEU A 310 156.27 62.79 43.92
N GLU A 311 155.70 63.29 45.02
CA GLU A 311 155.55 64.70 45.38
C GLU A 311 156.91 65.22 45.87
N GLU A 312 157.64 64.41 46.64
CA GLU A 312 159.07 64.60 46.95
C GLU A 312 159.94 64.57 45.66
N GLU A 313 159.69 63.66 44.70
CA GLU A 313 160.35 63.73 43.38
C GLU A 313 159.81 64.88 42.49
N LEU A 314 158.56 65.32 42.61
CA LEU A 314 157.99 66.42 41.80
C LEU A 314 158.64 67.78 42.12
N GLU A 315 159.30 67.89 43.27
CA GLU A 315 160.18 69.01 43.60
C GLU A 315 161.39 69.12 42.64
N ASN A 316 161.62 68.10 41.79
CA ASN A 316 162.48 68.15 40.59
C ASN A 316 161.72 67.74 39.31
N PRO A 317 161.43 68.66 38.38
CA PRO A 317 160.52 68.39 37.26
C PRO A 317 161.19 67.84 35.99
N MET A 318 160.57 66.83 35.37
CA MET A 318 160.57 66.69 33.89
C MET A 318 159.40 65.83 33.39
N ASN A 319 158.44 66.40 32.66
CA ASN A 319 157.39 65.63 31.98
C ASN A 319 156.82 66.38 30.76
N VAL A 320 156.73 65.72 29.59
CA VAL A 320 156.41 66.36 28.29
C VAL A 320 155.48 65.52 27.40
N HIS A 321 154.16 65.67 27.63
CA HIS A 321 153.03 65.54 26.67
C HIS A 321 152.90 64.20 25.85
N ARG A 322 151.80 63.83 25.16
CA ARG A 322 150.87 64.59 24.29
C ARG A 322 149.71 63.69 23.80
N TRP A 323 148.56 64.27 23.40
CA TRP A 323 147.33 63.55 22.98
C TRP A 323 147.32 63.01 21.51
N ARG A 324 146.29 62.20 21.17
CA ARG A 324 145.77 62.03 19.78
C ARG A 324 144.24 61.80 19.71
N LYS A 325 143.67 62.19 18.55
CA LYS A 325 142.28 62.11 18.05
C LYS A 325 141.88 60.66 17.63
N LEU A 326 140.71 60.29 17.06
CA LEU A 326 139.54 60.99 16.44
C LEU A 326 138.33 59.99 16.39
N GLU A 327 137.11 60.45 16.09
CA GLU A 327 135.99 59.61 15.59
C GLU A 327 135.33 60.19 14.31
N GLY A 328 134.55 59.36 13.61
CA GLY A 328 133.71 59.71 12.45
C GLY A 328 132.75 58.56 12.10
N SER A 329 131.62 58.85 11.45
CA SER A 329 130.48 57.92 11.30
C SER A 329 129.91 57.88 9.88
N ASP A 330 129.46 56.70 9.42
CA ASP A 330 129.02 56.45 8.03
C ASP A 330 127.51 56.68 7.77
N PRO A 331 127.10 57.19 6.59
CA PRO A 331 125.68 57.48 6.28
C PRO A 331 124.78 56.28 5.90
N SER A 332 125.36 55.13 5.54
CA SER A 332 124.65 54.07 4.78
C SER A 332 123.39 53.50 5.49
N THR A 333 123.39 53.44 6.82
CA THR A 333 122.32 52.81 7.61
C THR A 333 120.95 53.50 7.45
N TYR A 334 120.92 54.79 7.13
CA TYR A 334 119.70 55.60 7.14
C TYR A 334 118.77 55.30 5.95
N GLU A 335 119.32 55.09 4.76
CA GLU A 335 118.54 54.85 3.53
C GLU A 335 117.76 53.52 3.59
N LEU A 336 118.37 52.49 4.19
CA LEU A 336 117.75 51.18 4.37
C LEU A 336 116.51 51.26 5.28
N ILE A 337 116.59 52.07 6.35
CA ILE A 337 115.48 52.26 7.30
C ILE A 337 114.28 52.94 6.62
N GLN A 338 114.49 53.96 5.78
CA GLN A 338 113.40 54.60 5.04
C GLN A 338 112.68 53.61 4.10
N LYS A 339 113.44 52.75 3.41
CA LYS A 339 112.90 51.77 2.46
C LYS A 339 112.02 50.72 3.14
N ILE A 340 112.37 50.30 4.36
CA ILE A 340 111.55 49.40 5.19
C ILE A 340 110.21 50.06 5.59
N GLN A 341 110.25 51.31 6.06
CA GLN A 341 109.04 52.03 6.50
C GLN A 341 108.04 52.27 5.35
N LEU A 342 108.53 52.55 4.14
CA LEU A 342 107.70 52.73 2.95
C LEU A 342 106.94 51.45 2.56
N LEU A 343 107.59 50.29 2.65
CA LEU A 343 106.97 48.99 2.35
C LEU A 343 105.94 48.59 3.40
N GLN A 344 106.21 48.84 4.68
CA GLN A 344 105.26 48.59 5.77
C GLN A 344 103.95 49.38 5.62
N LYS A 345 104.02 50.68 5.27
CA LYS A 345 102.82 51.50 5.02
C LYS A 345 101.95 50.96 3.88
N ARG A 346 102.57 50.52 2.77
CA ARG A 346 101.85 49.94 1.63
C ARG A 346 101.21 48.58 1.95
N LEU A 347 101.81 47.79 2.84
CA LEU A 347 101.26 46.52 3.30
C LEU A 347 99.97 46.74 4.10
N ILE A 348 100.00 47.64 5.09
CA ILE A 348 98.85 47.95 5.96
C ILE A 348 97.63 48.39 5.13
N GLN A 349 97.82 49.34 4.21
CA GLN A 349 96.76 49.84 3.32
C GLN A 349 96.08 48.72 2.50
N LYS A 350 96.86 47.71 2.05
CA LYS A 350 96.29 46.57 1.31
C LYS A 350 95.61 45.54 2.21
N THR A 351 95.99 45.42 3.48
CA THR A 351 95.23 44.63 4.46
C THR A 351 93.87 45.28 4.75
N GLU A 352 93.81 46.60 4.91
CA GLU A 352 92.56 47.35 5.13
C GLU A 352 91.57 47.21 3.96
N GLU A 353 92.05 47.29 2.71
CA GLU A 353 91.23 47.06 1.51
C GLU A 353 90.59 45.66 1.44
N VAL A 354 91.24 44.64 2.02
CA VAL A 354 90.70 43.27 2.05
C VAL A 354 89.58 43.16 3.08
N VAL A 355 89.81 43.64 4.31
CA VAL A 355 88.81 43.61 5.40
C VAL A 355 87.53 44.36 5.00
N GLN A 356 87.65 45.50 4.31
CA GLN A 356 86.48 46.23 3.79
C GLN A 356 85.66 45.42 2.77
N LYS A 357 86.31 44.62 1.92
CA LYS A 357 85.65 43.77 0.93
C LYS A 357 85.00 42.54 1.55
N GLU A 358 85.63 41.93 2.55
CA GLU A 358 85.05 40.81 3.31
C GLU A 358 83.76 41.23 4.05
N LEU A 359 83.75 42.43 4.64
CA LEU A 359 82.58 42.98 5.33
C LEU A 359 81.41 43.22 4.35
N LEU A 360 81.69 43.81 3.18
CA LEU A 360 80.73 43.97 2.08
C LEU A 360 80.15 42.63 1.59
N ILE A 361 80.97 41.58 1.50
CA ILE A 361 80.51 40.23 1.12
C ILE A 361 79.52 39.70 2.17
N GLN A 362 79.85 39.77 3.46
CA GLN A 362 78.97 39.32 4.54
C GLN A 362 77.60 40.04 4.56
N GLU A 363 77.55 41.33 4.19
CA GLU A 363 76.29 42.06 4.04
C GLU A 363 75.46 41.55 2.86
N LYS A 364 76.08 41.29 1.71
CA LYS A 364 75.39 40.72 0.53
C LYS A 364 74.92 39.29 0.77
N GLU A 365 75.68 38.48 1.49
CA GLU A 365 75.27 37.12 1.89
C GLU A 365 74.06 37.13 2.83
N LYS A 366 74.03 38.03 3.83
CA LYS A 366 72.86 38.22 4.71
C LYS A 366 71.62 38.61 3.91
N LEU A 367 71.72 39.62 3.04
CA LEU A 367 70.63 40.07 2.17
C LEU A 367 70.15 38.96 1.23
N TYR A 368 71.06 38.17 0.66
CA TYR A 368 70.71 37.03 -0.20
C TYR A 368 69.98 35.93 0.58
N ALA A 369 70.44 35.60 1.79
CA ALA A 369 69.79 34.61 2.66
C ALA A 369 68.40 35.06 3.13
N GLU A 370 68.22 36.35 3.39
CA GLU A 370 66.93 36.95 3.76
C GLU A 370 65.96 36.97 2.57
N LEU A 371 66.41 37.42 1.40
CA LEU A 371 65.62 37.39 0.17
C LEU A 371 65.20 35.96 -0.20
N LYS A 372 66.09 34.97 -0.03
CA LYS A 372 65.80 33.55 -0.25
C LYS A 372 64.75 33.00 0.73
N ARG A 373 64.74 33.47 1.99
CA ARG A 373 63.69 33.14 2.98
C ARG A 373 62.34 33.78 2.65
N ILE A 374 62.34 35.01 2.13
CA ILE A 374 61.12 35.70 1.68
C ILE A 374 60.53 35.01 0.45
N LEU A 375 61.37 34.66 -0.53
CA LEU A 375 60.94 33.97 -1.75
C LEU A 375 60.39 32.57 -1.43
N ALA A 376 61.03 31.82 -0.53
CA ALA A 376 60.54 30.53 -0.03
C ALA A 376 59.29 30.60 0.88
N ARG A 377 58.77 31.82 1.16
CA ARG A 377 57.51 32.06 1.87
C ARG A 377 56.41 32.61 0.99
N GLN A 378 56.69 32.93 -0.27
CA GLN A 378 55.64 33.29 -1.22
C GLN A 378 54.89 32.01 -1.63
N PRO A 379 53.55 32.03 -1.72
CA PRO A 379 52.81 30.91 -2.28
C PRO A 379 53.23 30.69 -3.75
N GLY A 380 53.50 29.45 -4.13
CA GLY A 380 53.97 29.11 -5.47
C GLY A 380 52.96 29.42 -6.58
N PRO A 381 53.38 29.42 -7.86
CA PRO A 381 52.48 29.69 -8.98
C PRO A 381 51.26 28.75 -9.01
N GLU A 382 51.41 27.49 -8.60
CA GLU A 382 50.29 26.54 -8.43
C GLU A 382 49.18 27.09 -7.52
N VAL A 383 49.50 27.81 -6.46
CA VAL A 383 48.51 28.37 -5.53
C VAL A 383 47.75 29.54 -6.18
N ALA A 384 48.43 30.35 -6.99
CA ALA A 384 47.78 31.40 -7.77
C ALA A 384 46.89 30.84 -8.88
N GLU A 385 47.32 29.75 -9.53
CA GLU A 385 46.56 29.02 -10.54
C GLU A 385 45.33 28.32 -9.94
N GLN A 386 45.48 27.63 -8.80
CA GLN A 386 44.36 27.09 -8.03
C GLN A 386 43.36 28.18 -7.62
N LEU A 387 43.83 29.34 -7.15
CA LEU A 387 42.95 30.46 -6.76
C LEU A 387 42.19 31.02 -7.99
N SER A 388 42.82 31.03 -9.17
CA SER A 388 42.15 31.35 -10.45
C SER A 388 41.06 30.33 -10.79
N ILE A 389 41.38 29.03 -10.73
CA ILE A 389 40.42 27.92 -10.98
C ILE A 389 39.23 27.99 -10.01
N TYR A 390 39.48 28.27 -8.72
CA TYR A 390 38.42 28.47 -7.73
C TYR A 390 37.57 29.71 -8.03
N GLN A 391 38.15 30.83 -8.50
CA GLN A 391 37.37 32.00 -8.92
C GLN A 391 36.49 31.73 -10.15
N GLU A 392 36.98 31.01 -11.15
CA GLU A 392 36.16 30.62 -12.31
C GLU A 392 35.06 29.63 -11.94
N THR A 393 35.37 28.63 -11.11
CA THR A 393 34.39 27.69 -10.55
C THR A 393 33.29 28.42 -9.77
N LEU A 394 33.66 29.39 -8.92
CA LEU A 394 32.70 30.20 -8.15
C LEU A 394 31.84 31.08 -9.06
N LYS A 395 32.40 31.69 -10.13
CA LYS A 395 31.62 32.42 -11.15
C LYS A 395 30.64 31.51 -11.88
N ALA A 396 31.05 30.29 -12.26
CA ALA A 396 30.19 29.31 -12.92
C ALA A 396 29.04 28.86 -12.00
N LYS A 397 29.34 28.54 -10.74
CA LYS A 397 28.31 28.21 -9.72
C LYS A 397 27.36 29.37 -9.46
N THR A 398 27.86 30.59 -9.37
CA THR A 398 27.04 31.81 -9.27
C THR A 398 26.09 31.98 -10.47
N LYS A 399 26.51 31.58 -11.67
CA LYS A 399 25.66 31.60 -12.88
C LYS A 399 24.59 30.50 -12.85
N GLN A 400 24.92 29.30 -12.39
CA GLN A 400 23.95 28.20 -12.18
C GLN A 400 22.89 28.59 -11.14
N LEU A 401 23.31 29.14 -10.00
CA LEU A 401 22.39 29.60 -8.94
C LEU A 401 21.43 30.69 -9.45
N LYS A 402 21.88 31.56 -10.37
CA LYS A 402 21.02 32.56 -11.01
C LYS A 402 20.00 31.98 -12.00
N SER A 403 20.29 30.89 -12.72
CA SER A 403 19.26 30.25 -13.56
C SER A 403 18.22 29.55 -12.68
N LEU A 404 18.67 28.76 -11.71
CA LEU A 404 17.81 28.07 -10.75
C LEU A 404 16.89 29.05 -9.99
N ALA A 405 17.40 30.23 -9.60
CA ALA A 405 16.56 31.27 -9.01
C ALA A 405 15.50 31.82 -9.98
N SER A 406 15.81 31.98 -11.27
CA SER A 406 14.80 32.38 -12.28
C SER A 406 13.81 31.26 -12.61
N GLU A 407 14.22 29.99 -12.53
CA GLU A 407 13.37 28.82 -12.69
C GLU A 407 12.39 28.71 -11.50
N VAL A 408 12.86 28.90 -10.26
CA VAL A 408 12.01 28.99 -9.05
C VAL A 408 10.97 30.11 -9.17
N ASN A 409 11.38 31.33 -9.54
CA ASN A 409 10.45 32.45 -9.72
C ASN A 409 9.40 32.17 -10.81
N MET A 410 9.75 31.43 -11.87
CA MET A 410 8.80 30.99 -12.90
C MET A 410 7.78 29.99 -12.33
N TYR A 411 8.23 29.01 -11.54
CA TYR A 411 7.33 28.06 -10.89
C TYR A 411 6.43 28.72 -9.84
N GLU A 412 6.92 29.70 -9.08
CA GLU A 412 6.07 30.50 -8.18
C GLU A 412 4.95 31.23 -8.94
N SER A 413 5.27 31.84 -10.10
CA SER A 413 4.27 32.47 -10.97
C SER A 413 3.24 31.48 -11.51
N GLN A 414 3.66 30.29 -11.95
CA GLN A 414 2.74 29.23 -12.40
C GLN A 414 1.84 28.73 -11.26
N ILE A 415 2.39 28.59 -10.06
CA ILE A 415 1.63 28.20 -8.86
C ILE A 415 0.55 29.25 -8.53
N ASP A 416 0.85 30.54 -8.68
CA ASP A 416 -0.14 31.60 -8.45
C ASP A 416 -1.19 31.71 -9.57
N GLU A 417 -0.83 31.45 -10.83
CA GLU A 417 -1.80 31.26 -11.93
C GLU A 417 -2.75 30.08 -11.66
N TYR A 418 -2.22 28.92 -11.23
CA TYR A 418 -3.05 27.76 -10.88
C TYR A 418 -3.94 28.02 -9.66
N LYS A 419 -3.47 28.73 -8.63
CA LYS A 419 -4.32 29.18 -7.51
C LYS A 419 -5.47 30.05 -8.02
N TYR A 420 -5.20 31.00 -8.92
CA TYR A 420 -6.23 31.88 -9.48
C TYR A 420 -7.27 31.11 -10.30
N GLU A 421 -6.83 30.15 -11.14
CA GLU A 421 -7.72 29.32 -11.94
C GLU A 421 -8.57 28.38 -11.05
N ILE A 422 -8.00 27.81 -9.99
CA ILE A 422 -8.74 27.05 -8.96
C ILE A 422 -9.80 27.93 -8.28
N ASP A 423 -9.46 29.16 -7.90
CA ASP A 423 -10.37 30.07 -7.19
C ASP A 423 -11.52 30.55 -8.10
N LYS A 424 -11.23 30.74 -9.39
CA LYS A 424 -12.18 31.01 -10.48
C LYS A 424 -13.12 29.83 -10.74
N LEU A 425 -12.61 28.61 -10.83
CA LEU A 425 -13.40 27.38 -10.97
C LEU A 425 -14.27 27.14 -9.72
N ASN A 426 -13.76 27.39 -8.52
CA ASN A 426 -14.53 27.31 -7.27
C ASN A 426 -15.70 28.32 -7.25
N LYS A 427 -15.51 29.55 -7.75
CA LYS A 427 -16.60 30.54 -7.91
C LYS A 427 -17.64 30.08 -8.93
N GLN A 428 -17.23 29.52 -10.06
CA GLN A 428 -18.16 28.94 -11.03
C GLN A 428 -18.93 27.75 -10.45
N LEU A 429 -18.28 26.89 -9.66
CA LEU A 429 -18.90 25.76 -8.96
C LEU A 429 -19.94 26.21 -7.93
N THR A 430 -19.66 27.26 -7.15
CA THR A 430 -20.64 27.80 -6.19
C THR A 430 -21.82 28.49 -6.89
N GLU A 431 -21.58 29.23 -7.98
CA GLU A 431 -22.66 29.76 -8.83
C GLU A 431 -23.56 28.66 -9.40
N VAL A 432 -22.98 27.58 -9.97
CA VAL A 432 -23.74 26.47 -10.54
C VAL A 432 -24.55 25.75 -9.46
N ARG A 433 -23.95 25.51 -8.27
CA ARG A 433 -24.67 24.97 -7.11
C ARG A 433 -25.83 25.89 -6.69
N GLN A 434 -25.62 27.20 -6.61
CA GLN A 434 -26.65 28.17 -6.23
C GLN A 434 -27.78 28.25 -7.25
N LYS A 435 -27.46 28.23 -8.55
CA LYS A 435 -28.42 28.13 -9.67
C LYS A 435 -29.23 26.83 -9.58
N TYR A 436 -28.59 25.68 -9.31
CA TYR A 436 -29.27 24.40 -9.11
C TYR A 436 -30.22 24.41 -7.90
N PHE A 437 -29.80 24.93 -6.74
CA PHE A 437 -30.68 25.04 -5.58
C PHE A 437 -31.87 25.99 -5.80
N LEU A 438 -31.66 27.11 -6.52
CA LEU A 438 -32.74 28.01 -6.92
C LEU A 438 -33.73 27.35 -7.89
N GLN A 439 -33.23 26.60 -8.87
CA GLN A 439 -34.02 25.82 -9.82
C GLN A 439 -34.87 24.76 -9.08
N LYS A 440 -34.24 23.93 -8.25
CA LYS A 440 -34.90 22.87 -7.48
C LYS A 440 -35.93 23.44 -6.48
N LYS A 441 -35.68 24.62 -5.90
CA LYS A 441 -36.66 25.34 -5.06
C LYS A 441 -37.84 25.87 -5.87
N LYS A 442 -37.63 26.39 -7.09
CA LYS A 442 -38.72 26.78 -8.00
C LYS A 442 -39.58 25.58 -8.39
N GLU A 443 -38.96 24.45 -8.76
CA GLU A 443 -39.65 23.21 -9.12
C GLU A 443 -40.47 22.64 -7.96
N ALA A 444 -39.95 22.68 -6.73
CA ALA A 444 -40.69 22.28 -5.54
C ALA A 444 -41.93 23.17 -5.30
N MET A 445 -41.80 24.51 -5.40
CA MET A 445 -42.94 25.42 -5.24
C MET A 445 -43.93 25.34 -6.42
N ALA A 446 -43.48 24.99 -7.63
CA ALA A 446 -44.35 24.74 -8.77
C ALA A 446 -45.21 23.49 -8.54
N LYS A 447 -44.59 22.37 -8.14
CA LYS A 447 -45.28 21.10 -7.82
C LYS A 447 -46.25 21.25 -6.64
N GLU A 448 -45.89 22.00 -5.60
CA GLU A 448 -46.80 22.23 -4.47
C GLU A 448 -47.97 23.14 -4.87
N LYS A 449 -47.76 24.16 -5.71
CA LYS A 449 -48.85 24.99 -6.27
C LYS A 449 -49.78 24.17 -7.17
N GLU A 450 -49.23 23.30 -8.00
CA GLU A 450 -49.97 22.39 -8.88
C GLU A 450 -50.81 21.39 -8.07
N ARG A 451 -50.22 20.80 -7.02
CA ARG A 451 -50.92 19.94 -6.04
C ARG A 451 -52.06 20.68 -5.33
N LEU A 452 -51.85 21.93 -4.90
CA LEU A 452 -52.89 22.76 -4.31
C LEU A 452 -54.03 23.04 -5.30
N SER A 453 -53.73 23.33 -6.57
CA SER A 453 -54.77 23.49 -7.60
C SER A 453 -55.53 22.20 -7.91
N GLN A 454 -54.88 21.03 -7.93
CA GLN A 454 -55.56 19.73 -8.07
C GLN A 454 -56.48 19.46 -6.87
N MET A 455 -56.02 19.74 -5.65
CA MET A 455 -56.84 19.59 -4.43
C MET A 455 -58.05 20.54 -4.43
N GLN A 456 -57.91 21.73 -5.01
CA GLN A 456 -59.00 22.70 -5.15
C GLN A 456 -59.98 22.37 -6.30
N GLN A 457 -59.58 21.55 -7.28
CA GLN A 457 -60.49 20.99 -8.30
C GLN A 457 -61.31 19.80 -7.75
N LEU A 458 -60.72 19.01 -6.84
CA LEU A 458 -61.42 17.91 -6.16
C LEU A 458 -62.51 18.37 -5.18
N SER A 459 -62.52 19.63 -4.75
CA SER A 459 -63.58 20.18 -3.88
C SER A 459 -64.84 20.66 -4.61
N THR A 460 -64.93 20.52 -5.93
CA THR A 460 -65.99 21.17 -6.75
C THR A 460 -67.00 20.21 -7.38
N SER A 461 -66.94 18.90 -7.08
CA SER A 461 -67.86 17.89 -7.64
C SER A 461 -68.17 16.74 -6.66
N ILE A 462 -69.17 16.95 -5.79
CA ILE A 462 -70.18 15.99 -5.28
C ILE A 462 -71.06 16.76 -4.27
N ASN A 463 -72.39 16.57 -4.28
CA ASN A 463 -73.28 17.38 -3.43
C ASN A 463 -74.55 16.61 -2.99
N GLY A 464 -74.86 16.64 -1.68
CA GLY A 464 -76.00 15.95 -1.03
C GLY A 464 -75.78 14.46 -0.73
N ILE A 465 -76.31 13.84 0.35
CA ILE A 465 -77.10 14.24 1.54
C ILE A 465 -76.84 13.14 2.64
N THR A 466 -77.15 13.19 3.96
CA THR A 466 -78.11 13.93 4.80
C THR A 466 -77.67 13.99 6.30
N LEU A 467 -78.40 14.75 7.14
CA LEU A 467 -78.58 14.70 8.62
C LEU A 467 -77.85 13.63 9.49
N GLN A 468 -77.22 14.04 10.61
CA GLN A 468 -77.79 14.05 12.00
C GLN A 468 -76.78 14.65 13.05
N GLN A 469 -77.16 14.79 14.33
CA GLN A 469 -76.46 15.46 15.47
C GLN A 469 -76.61 14.64 16.79
N PRO A 470 -75.96 14.95 17.96
CA PRO A 470 -74.73 15.72 18.24
C PRO A 470 -73.62 14.94 19.06
N PRO A 471 -73.19 15.25 20.32
CA PRO A 471 -71.76 15.43 20.69
C PRO A 471 -71.31 14.49 21.88
N PRO A 472 -70.24 14.72 22.70
CA PRO A 472 -69.13 15.69 22.68
C PRO A 472 -67.70 15.10 22.95
N ASP A 473 -66.71 16.02 23.09
CA ASP A 473 -65.71 16.08 24.20
C ASP A 473 -64.23 15.59 24.13
N LEU A 474 -63.38 16.41 24.81
CA LEU A 474 -62.10 16.17 25.53
C LEU A 474 -60.73 15.87 24.83
N ILE A 475 -59.82 16.86 25.00
CA ILE A 475 -58.46 16.79 25.61
C ILE A 475 -57.22 16.25 24.82
N GLN A 476 -56.39 17.24 24.45
CA GLN A 476 -54.92 17.36 24.59
C GLN A 476 -53.92 16.53 23.73
N PRO A 477 -52.69 17.06 23.50
CA PRO A 477 -51.65 16.42 22.70
C PRO A 477 -50.78 15.47 23.53
N ASN A 478 -50.11 14.52 22.87
CA ASN A 478 -49.03 13.74 23.49
C ASN A 478 -47.70 13.89 22.72
N ARG A 479 -46.60 13.90 23.47
CA ARG A 479 -45.22 13.91 22.96
C ARG A 479 -44.57 12.55 23.23
N SER A 480 -44.07 11.91 22.19
CA SER A 480 -42.96 10.97 22.27
C SER A 480 -42.21 11.02 20.93
N SER A 481 -41.00 11.59 20.84
CA SER A 481 -39.73 11.19 21.45
C SER A 481 -39.13 9.94 20.81
N ASP A 482 -38.25 10.16 19.83
CA ASP A 482 -36.91 9.60 19.95
C ASP A 482 -35.86 10.55 19.36
N GLN A 483 -34.57 10.31 19.64
CA GLN A 483 -33.47 11.21 19.33
C GLN A 483 -32.55 10.68 18.22
N ALA A 484 -32.00 11.61 17.43
CA ALA A 484 -30.59 11.55 17.04
C ALA A 484 -30.05 12.98 16.92
N ARG A 485 -28.96 13.29 17.63
CA ARG A 485 -28.19 14.54 17.44
C ARG A 485 -27.23 14.36 16.28
N PHE A 486 -26.97 15.42 15.51
CA PHE A 486 -25.72 15.53 14.76
C PHE A 486 -24.93 16.75 15.23
N THR A 487 -23.81 16.50 15.91
CA THR A 487 -22.85 17.51 16.35
C THR A 487 -21.76 17.65 15.29
N GLY A 488 -21.47 18.89 14.86
CA GLY A 488 -20.49 19.14 13.81
C GLY A 488 -19.03 19.24 14.28
N GLY A 489 -18.16 19.39 13.28
CA GLY A 489 -16.77 19.81 13.40
C GLY A 489 -16.26 20.21 11.99
N GLY A 490 -15.28 21.09 11.82
CA GLY A 490 -14.45 21.74 12.86
C GLY A 490 -12.97 21.58 12.56
N PHE A 491 -12.49 22.08 11.42
CA PHE A 491 -11.06 22.07 11.07
C PHE A 491 -10.33 23.30 11.60
N ASN A 492 -9.12 23.10 12.09
CA ASN A 492 -8.30 24.08 12.82
C ASN A 492 -6.91 24.21 12.15
N LEU A 493 -6.29 25.39 12.21
CA LEU A 493 -4.97 25.62 11.62
C LEU A 493 -3.83 25.15 12.53
N LYS A 494 -2.88 24.41 11.94
CA LYS A 494 -1.41 24.34 12.20
C LYS A 494 -0.83 23.17 11.40
N SER A 495 0.44 23.14 10.99
CA SER A 495 1.57 24.08 11.18
C SER A 495 2.59 23.94 10.05
N THR A 496 3.41 24.96 9.81
CA THR A 496 4.57 24.90 8.90
C THR A 496 5.75 24.14 9.50
N PRO A 497 6.60 23.55 8.64
CA PRO A 497 8.04 23.51 8.85
C PRO A 497 8.79 24.34 7.81
N LYS A 498 9.98 24.85 8.16
CA LYS A 498 10.94 25.42 7.20
C LYS A 498 11.82 24.30 6.63
N PRO A 499 12.30 24.40 5.38
CA PRO A 499 13.63 23.88 5.04
C PRO A 499 14.71 24.86 5.54
N SER A 500 15.63 24.36 6.37
CA SER A 500 16.95 24.98 6.55
C SER A 500 17.84 24.54 5.39
N GLY A 501 18.58 25.48 4.78
CA GLY A 501 19.47 25.16 3.66
C GLY A 501 20.69 24.33 4.07
N VAL A 502 21.27 23.63 3.11
CA VAL A 502 22.61 23.00 3.19
C VAL A 502 23.47 23.52 2.03
N THR A 503 24.75 23.67 2.32
CA THR A 503 25.79 24.23 1.45
C THR A 503 26.13 23.38 0.22
N ALA A 504 26.36 24.05 -0.90
CA ALA A 504 27.37 23.72 -1.91
C ALA A 504 27.82 24.99 -2.65
#